data_AF-A0A950REM4-F1
#
_entry.id   AF-A0A950REM4-F1
#
_cell.length_a   1.000
_cell.length_b   1.000
_cell.length_c   1.000
_cell.angle_alpha   90.00
_cell.angle_beta   90.00
_cell.angle_gamma   90.00
#
_symmetry.space_group_name_H-M   'P 1'
#
loop_
_entity.id
_entity.type
_entity.pdbx_description
1 polymer ?
#
loop_
_entity_poly.entity_id
_entity_poly.type
_entity_poly.pdbx_seq_one_letter_code
_entity_poly.pdbx_strand_id
1 'polypeptide(L)'
;MNAPFDAVSYREAKYAVGQPVPRKEDPTLLRGEGRYTDDLTLPGQVHAVMVRSSHAHGRILGIDSSDAQAMPGVLGVFTGADLLAAGLGPMPSGMAFKNRDGSDMPKPVQSPLTTDKVRFVGDPVAVVVAETAKQARDAAEAVVVDIEALSAVTTAAEAAA
;
A
#
# COMPACT_ATOMS: atom_id res chain seq x y z
N MET A 1 9.84 40.00 22.36
CA MET A 1 8.98 39.25 21.42
C MET A 1 7.62 39.94 21.33
N ASN A 2 7.60 41.22 20.92
CA ASN A 2 6.42 42.08 20.73
C ASN A 2 6.85 43.26 19.84
N ALA A 3 7.38 42.96 18.65
CA ALA A 3 7.53 44.01 17.64
C ALA A 3 6.13 44.29 17.04
N PRO A 4 5.77 45.56 16.80
CA PRO A 4 4.48 45.89 16.20
C PRO A 4 4.35 45.20 14.83
N PHE A 5 3.19 44.57 14.60
CA PHE A 5 2.85 43.95 13.32
C PHE A 5 2.69 45.06 12.27
N ASP A 6 3.71 45.26 11.45
CA ASP A 6 3.66 46.16 10.32
C ASP A 6 3.07 45.44 9.10
N ALA A 7 1.78 45.69 8.88
CA ALA A 7 1.04 45.13 7.75
C ALA A 7 1.52 45.66 6.38
N VAL A 8 2.23 46.79 6.35
CA VAL A 8 2.72 47.41 5.10
C VAL A 8 3.99 46.70 4.63
N SER A 9 4.99 46.54 5.49
CA SER A 9 6.20 45.77 5.12
C SER A 9 5.90 44.30 4.80
N TYR A 10 4.89 43.70 5.43
CA TYR A 10 4.46 42.35 5.09
C TYR A 10 3.78 42.26 3.72
N ARG A 11 3.08 43.31 3.26
CA ARG A 11 2.50 43.37 1.90
C ARG A 11 3.54 43.62 0.82
N GLU A 12 4.65 44.27 1.16
CA GLU A 12 5.75 44.61 0.24
C GLU A 12 6.80 43.50 0.10
N ALA A 13 6.77 42.47 0.96
CA ALA A 13 7.56 41.27 0.76
C ALA A 13 7.09 40.57 -0.52
N LYS A 14 8.03 40.30 -1.45
CA LYS A 14 7.76 39.77 -2.81
C LYS A 14 6.96 38.46 -2.86
N TYR A 15 6.66 37.82 -1.71
CA TYR A 15 5.90 36.58 -1.57
C TYR A 15 5.15 36.55 -0.23
N ALA A 16 4.24 37.50 -0.01
CA ALA A 16 3.47 37.62 1.23
C ALA A 16 2.30 36.63 1.34
N VAL A 17 1.81 36.40 2.56
CA VAL A 17 0.57 35.64 2.80
C VAL A 17 -0.60 36.32 2.08
N GLY A 18 -1.34 35.55 1.27
CA GLY A 18 -2.50 36.03 0.51
C GLY A 18 -2.18 36.52 -0.90
N GLN A 19 -0.93 36.46 -1.36
CA GLN A 19 -0.56 36.78 -2.74
C GLN A 19 -0.56 35.54 -3.65
N PRO A 20 -0.96 35.66 -4.93
CA PRO A 20 -0.91 34.56 -5.90
C PRO A 20 0.52 34.36 -6.41
N VAL A 21 1.34 33.70 -5.61
CA VAL A 21 2.76 33.44 -5.90
C VAL A 21 2.91 32.19 -6.76
N PRO A 22 3.69 32.21 -7.85
CA PRO A 22 4.03 31.00 -8.61
C PRO A 22 4.75 29.97 -7.74
N ARG A 23 4.46 28.68 -7.93
CA ARG A 23 5.04 27.62 -7.11
C ARG A 23 6.53 27.47 -7.40
N LYS A 24 7.31 27.10 -6.38
CA LYS A 24 8.78 26.92 -6.52
C LYS A 24 9.12 25.64 -7.28
N GLU A 25 8.23 24.68 -7.24
CA GLU A 25 8.36 23.34 -7.79
C GLU A 25 8.10 23.31 -9.31
N ASP A 26 7.32 24.26 -9.83
CA ASP A 26 6.86 24.29 -11.23
C ASP A 26 8.00 24.18 -12.24
N PRO A 27 9.11 24.92 -12.14
CA PRO A 27 10.19 24.80 -13.11
C PRO A 27 10.72 23.36 -13.25
N THR A 28 10.93 22.66 -12.13
CA THR A 28 11.46 21.29 -12.13
C THR A 28 10.40 20.30 -12.60
N LEU A 29 9.18 20.38 -12.08
CA LEU A 29 8.12 19.42 -12.39
C LEU A 29 7.65 19.53 -13.85
N LEU A 30 7.51 20.76 -14.37
CA LEU A 30 7.04 20.98 -15.75
C LEU A 30 8.07 20.59 -16.81
N ARG A 31 9.34 20.43 -16.43
CA ARG A 31 10.41 19.94 -17.32
C ARG A 31 10.63 18.42 -17.23
N GLY A 32 9.86 17.71 -16.40
CA GLY A 32 10.10 16.28 -16.15
C GLY A 32 11.39 16.02 -15.36
N GLU A 33 11.91 17.02 -14.65
CA GLU A 33 13.11 16.92 -13.81
C GLU A 33 12.78 16.52 -12.37
N GLY A 34 11.49 16.27 -12.07
CA GLY A 34 11.07 15.69 -10.80
C GLY A 34 11.68 14.30 -10.63
N ARG A 35 11.94 13.91 -9.37
CA ARG A 35 12.41 12.56 -9.04
C ARG A 35 11.39 11.89 -8.14
N TYR A 36 10.72 10.89 -8.68
CA TYR A 36 9.76 10.02 -8.01
C TYR A 36 10.41 8.69 -7.66
N THR A 37 9.71 7.86 -6.88
CA THR A 37 10.24 6.57 -6.42
C THR A 37 10.55 5.61 -7.56
N ASP A 38 9.79 5.66 -8.67
CA ASP A 38 9.98 4.79 -9.83
C ASP A 38 11.06 5.29 -10.81
N ASP A 39 11.56 6.52 -10.61
CA ASP A 39 12.70 7.06 -11.40
C ASP A 39 14.05 6.60 -10.84
N LEU A 40 14.04 5.90 -9.71
CA LEU A 40 15.24 5.44 -9.03
C LEU A 40 15.65 4.05 -9.54
N THR A 41 16.92 3.92 -9.89
CA THR A 41 17.56 2.65 -10.21
C THR A 41 18.78 2.47 -9.33
N LEU A 42 18.76 1.47 -8.46
CA LEU A 42 19.88 1.12 -7.58
C LEU A 42 20.61 -0.14 -8.06
N PRO A 43 21.92 -0.30 -7.78
CA PRO A 43 22.62 -1.55 -8.04
C PRO A 43 21.95 -2.73 -7.33
N GLY A 44 21.63 -3.78 -8.07
CA GLY A 44 20.95 -4.97 -7.54
C GLY A 44 19.46 -4.76 -7.21
N GLN A 45 18.83 -3.72 -7.74
CA GLN A 45 17.39 -3.50 -7.60
C GLN A 45 16.60 -4.67 -8.20
N VAL A 46 15.57 -5.08 -7.47
CA VAL A 46 14.62 -6.14 -7.86
C VAL A 46 13.20 -5.57 -7.78
N HIS A 47 12.24 -6.26 -8.37
CA HIS A 47 10.88 -5.80 -8.48
C HIS A 47 9.91 -6.75 -7.76
N ALA A 48 9.00 -6.18 -6.98
CA ALA A 48 7.96 -6.91 -6.28
C ALA A 48 6.59 -6.64 -6.92
N VAL A 49 5.78 -7.68 -7.10
CA VAL A 49 4.40 -7.60 -7.56
C VAL A 49 3.50 -8.34 -6.58
N MET A 50 2.44 -7.66 -6.13
CA MET A 50 1.47 -8.25 -5.22
C MET A 50 0.48 -9.11 -6.00
N VAL A 51 0.30 -10.36 -5.58
CA VAL A 51 -0.82 -11.20 -6.01
C VAL A 51 -2.02 -10.84 -5.15
N ARG A 52 -3.12 -10.50 -5.81
CA ARG A 52 -4.31 -9.92 -5.18
C ARG A 52 -5.54 -10.75 -5.44
N SER A 53 -6.43 -10.81 -4.45
CA SER A 53 -7.71 -11.49 -4.57
C SER A 53 -8.61 -10.87 -5.63
N SER A 54 -9.22 -11.70 -6.48
CA SER A 54 -10.34 -11.34 -7.36
C SER A 54 -11.71 -11.41 -6.65
N HIS A 55 -11.76 -11.98 -5.44
CA HIS A 55 -12.98 -12.19 -4.67
C HIS A 55 -13.22 -11.08 -3.65
N ALA A 56 -14.46 -10.63 -3.54
CA ALA A 56 -14.88 -9.62 -2.56
C ALA A 56 -14.87 -10.13 -1.12
N HIS A 57 -15.15 -11.40 -0.89
CA HIS A 57 -15.03 -12.08 0.40
C HIS A 57 -14.89 -13.58 0.14
N GLY A 58 -14.01 -14.26 0.87
CA GLY A 58 -13.82 -15.71 0.67
C GLY A 58 -12.74 -16.29 1.56
N ARG A 59 -12.83 -17.59 1.90
CA ARG A 59 -11.77 -18.28 2.65
C ARG A 59 -10.68 -18.72 1.71
N ILE A 60 -9.42 -18.55 2.11
CA ILE A 60 -8.29 -19.05 1.34
C ILE A 60 -8.13 -20.52 1.67
N LEU A 61 -8.29 -21.38 0.67
CA LEU A 61 -8.10 -22.82 0.81
C LEU A 61 -6.64 -23.20 0.59
N GLY A 62 -5.96 -22.49 -0.30
CA GLY A 62 -4.54 -22.68 -0.57
C GLY A 62 -3.99 -21.66 -1.57
N ILE A 63 -2.67 -21.54 -1.60
CA ILE A 63 -1.93 -20.76 -2.58
C ILE A 63 -0.86 -21.68 -3.15
N ASP A 64 -0.92 -21.93 -4.46
CA ASP A 64 0.11 -22.66 -5.18
C ASP A 64 0.95 -21.67 -5.98
N SER A 65 2.26 -21.68 -5.70
CA SER A 65 3.25 -20.83 -6.35
C SER A 65 4.37 -21.61 -7.03
N SER A 66 4.22 -22.94 -7.21
CA SER A 66 5.30 -23.77 -7.74
C SER A 66 5.76 -23.31 -9.12
N ASP A 67 4.80 -23.02 -10.01
CA ASP A 67 5.10 -22.61 -11.38
C ASP A 67 5.76 -21.24 -11.40
N ALA A 68 5.25 -20.28 -10.62
CA ALA A 68 5.85 -18.96 -10.48
C ALA A 68 7.29 -19.03 -9.95
N GLN A 69 7.56 -19.88 -8.95
CA GLN A 69 8.92 -20.06 -8.39
C GLN A 69 9.92 -20.64 -9.40
N ALA A 70 9.44 -21.42 -10.37
CA ALA A 70 10.27 -22.01 -11.42
C ALA A 70 10.55 -21.05 -12.59
N MET A 71 9.89 -19.89 -12.65
CA MET A 71 10.03 -18.95 -13.77
C MET A 71 11.39 -18.22 -13.77
N PRO A 72 11.98 -17.94 -14.95
CA PRO A 72 13.28 -17.29 -15.04
C PRO A 72 13.32 -15.91 -14.37
N GLY A 73 14.33 -15.70 -13.53
CA GLY A 73 14.58 -14.44 -12.81
C GLY A 73 13.66 -14.19 -11.63
N VAL A 74 12.80 -15.15 -11.25
CA VAL A 74 12.07 -15.10 -9.98
C VAL A 74 13.03 -15.44 -8.84
N LEU A 75 13.06 -14.57 -7.84
CA LEU A 75 13.93 -14.67 -6.67
C LEU A 75 13.19 -15.24 -5.46
N GLY A 76 11.87 -15.10 -5.42
CA GLY A 76 11.03 -15.67 -4.38
C GLY A 76 9.56 -15.34 -4.57
N VAL A 77 8.71 -16.21 -4.04
CA VAL A 77 7.28 -15.96 -3.86
C VAL A 77 6.98 -16.17 -2.38
N PHE A 78 6.38 -15.17 -1.75
CA PHE A 78 6.11 -15.17 -0.32
C PHE A 78 4.61 -14.99 -0.06
N THR A 79 4.08 -15.82 0.82
CA THR A 79 2.69 -15.79 1.29
C THR A 79 2.63 -15.24 2.72
N GLY A 80 1.42 -15.02 3.23
CA GLY A 80 1.26 -14.65 4.64
C GLY A 80 1.82 -15.72 5.62
N ALA A 81 1.82 -17.00 5.23
CA ALA A 81 2.41 -18.07 6.05
C ALA A 81 3.93 -17.91 6.19
N ASP A 82 4.61 -17.53 5.10
CA ASP A 82 6.07 -17.28 5.11
C ASP A 82 6.41 -16.09 6.02
N LEU A 83 5.60 -15.02 5.99
CA LEU A 83 5.78 -13.87 6.87
C LEU A 83 5.63 -14.26 8.34
N LEU A 84 4.58 -15.03 8.68
CA LEU A 84 4.37 -15.52 10.05
C LEU A 84 5.52 -16.43 10.51
N ALA A 85 5.99 -17.33 9.65
CA ALA A 85 7.14 -18.21 9.93
C ALA A 85 8.43 -17.41 10.16
N ALA A 86 8.59 -16.28 9.47
CA ALA A 86 9.70 -15.34 9.67
C ALA A 86 9.53 -14.44 10.91
N GLY A 87 8.45 -14.59 11.68
CA GLY A 87 8.15 -13.79 12.86
C GLY A 87 7.58 -12.40 12.55
N LEU A 88 7.17 -12.15 11.30
CA LEU A 88 6.52 -10.91 10.90
C LEU A 88 5.03 -11.01 11.23
N GLY A 89 4.64 -10.35 12.32
CA GLY A 89 3.25 -10.25 12.75
C GLY A 89 2.44 -9.20 11.98
N PRO A 90 1.21 -8.93 12.43
CA PRO A 90 0.36 -7.87 11.89
C PRO A 90 1.04 -6.49 11.94
N MET A 91 0.72 -5.64 10.97
CA MET A 91 1.23 -4.27 10.93
C MET A 91 0.71 -3.47 12.14
N PRO A 92 1.59 -2.81 12.89
CA PRO A 92 1.17 -2.04 14.06
C PRO A 92 0.38 -0.80 13.64
N SER A 93 -0.77 -0.58 14.28
CA SER A 93 -1.49 0.69 14.18
C SER A 93 -1.01 1.66 15.25
N GLY A 94 -0.22 2.66 14.84
CA GLY A 94 0.29 3.72 15.71
C GLY A 94 -0.76 4.75 16.15
N MET A 95 -1.98 4.66 15.62
CA MET A 95 -3.06 5.59 15.95
C MET A 95 -3.76 5.18 17.25
N ALA A 96 -3.89 6.11 18.20
CA ALA A 96 -4.52 5.91 19.49
C ALA A 96 -5.55 7.01 19.78
N PHE A 97 -6.55 7.12 18.91
CA PHE A 97 -7.65 8.06 19.07
C PHE A 97 -8.74 7.49 19.98
N LYS A 98 -9.44 8.38 20.66
CA LYS A 98 -10.69 8.07 21.36
C LYS A 98 -11.86 8.41 20.44
N ASN A 99 -12.88 7.56 20.45
CA ASN A 99 -14.16 7.87 19.83
C ASN A 99 -14.86 9.00 20.60
N ARG A 100 -15.92 9.58 20.01
CA ARG A 100 -16.70 10.67 20.63
C ARG A 100 -17.28 10.30 22.00
N ASP A 101 -17.57 9.02 22.20
CA ASP A 101 -18.10 8.47 23.46
C ASP A 101 -17.01 8.13 24.49
N GLY A 102 -15.73 8.40 24.18
CA GLY A 102 -14.59 8.10 25.04
C GLY A 102 -14.04 6.68 24.93
N SER A 103 -14.67 5.80 24.15
CA SER A 103 -14.16 4.45 23.88
C SER A 103 -12.88 4.47 23.04
N ASP A 104 -12.08 3.41 23.14
CA ASP A 104 -10.92 3.24 22.27
C ASP A 104 -11.33 3.00 20.83
N MET A 105 -10.60 3.62 19.89
CA MET A 105 -10.75 3.33 18.48
C MET A 105 -10.48 1.82 18.23
N PRO A 106 -11.38 1.10 17.54
CA PRO A 106 -11.13 -0.28 17.16
C PRO A 106 -9.85 -0.41 16.35
N LYS A 107 -9.01 -1.40 16.72
CA LYS A 107 -7.76 -1.71 16.02
C LYS A 107 -7.87 -3.10 15.39
N PRO A 108 -8.45 -3.20 14.18
CA PRO A 108 -8.51 -4.49 13.50
C PRO A 108 -7.09 -4.99 13.21
N VAL A 109 -6.91 -6.30 13.31
CA VAL A 109 -5.66 -6.96 12.91
C VAL A 109 -5.47 -6.75 11.41
N GLN A 110 -4.33 -6.18 11.02
CA GLN A 110 -3.99 -5.92 9.63
C GLN A 110 -2.71 -6.68 9.26
N SER A 111 -2.86 -7.88 8.69
CA SER A 111 -1.73 -8.65 8.17
C SER A 111 -1.19 -8.00 6.88
N PRO A 112 0.14 -8.03 6.63
CA PRO A 112 0.69 -7.54 5.35
C PRO A 112 0.19 -8.32 4.13
N LEU A 113 0.06 -9.64 4.30
CA LEU A 113 -0.56 -10.57 3.36
C LEU A 113 -1.58 -11.39 4.17
N THR A 114 -2.80 -11.53 3.66
CA THR A 114 -3.85 -12.27 4.38
C THR A 114 -3.56 -13.77 4.38
N THR A 115 -3.92 -14.46 5.46
CA THR A 115 -3.63 -15.89 5.67
C THR A 115 -4.87 -16.75 5.78
N ASP A 116 -6.00 -16.14 6.16
CA ASP A 116 -7.23 -16.86 6.52
C ASP A 116 -8.30 -16.70 5.45
N LYS A 117 -8.59 -15.44 5.10
CA LYS A 117 -9.66 -15.07 4.19
C LYS A 117 -9.38 -13.73 3.55
N VAL A 118 -9.91 -13.54 2.36
CA VAL A 118 -9.91 -12.26 1.66
C VAL A 118 -11.15 -11.47 2.08
N ARG A 119 -11.00 -10.17 2.29
CA ARG A 119 -12.05 -9.29 2.84
C ARG A 119 -12.57 -8.26 1.84
N PHE A 120 -11.91 -8.11 0.70
CA PHE A 120 -12.29 -7.21 -0.39
C PHE A 120 -11.57 -7.60 -1.69
N VAL A 121 -12.07 -7.13 -2.84
CA VAL A 121 -11.38 -7.27 -4.12
C VAL A 121 -10.08 -6.48 -4.07
N GLY A 122 -8.96 -7.13 -4.36
CA GLY A 122 -7.63 -6.52 -4.27
C GLY A 122 -6.87 -6.83 -2.98
N ASP A 123 -7.46 -7.57 -2.04
CA ASP A 123 -6.81 -7.99 -0.79
C ASP A 123 -5.54 -8.81 -1.11
N PRO A 124 -4.34 -8.40 -0.64
CA PRO A 124 -3.08 -9.04 -1.02
C PRO A 124 -2.89 -10.39 -0.31
N VAL A 125 -2.58 -11.42 -1.08
CA VAL A 125 -2.44 -12.82 -0.59
C VAL A 125 -1.02 -13.35 -0.70
N ALA A 126 -0.25 -12.88 -1.69
CA ALA A 126 1.14 -13.22 -1.89
C ALA A 126 1.92 -12.06 -2.54
N VAL A 127 3.24 -12.14 -2.53
CA VAL A 127 4.12 -11.23 -3.26
C VAL A 127 5.17 -12.04 -4.03
N VAL A 128 5.34 -11.70 -5.30
CA VAL A 128 6.38 -12.24 -6.17
C VAL A 128 7.51 -11.22 -6.27
N VAL A 129 8.76 -11.66 -6.11
CA VAL A 129 9.95 -10.83 -6.26
C VAL A 129 10.80 -11.40 -7.40
N ALA A 130 11.19 -10.56 -8.36
CA ALA A 130 11.98 -10.96 -9.52
C ALA A 130 13.01 -9.89 -9.95
N GLU A 131 13.96 -10.28 -10.79
CA GLU A 131 15.03 -9.41 -11.31
C GLU A 131 14.51 -8.22 -12.13
N THR A 132 13.39 -8.39 -12.83
CA THR A 132 12.76 -7.32 -13.63
C THR A 132 11.27 -7.18 -13.34
N ALA A 133 10.74 -5.97 -13.55
CA ALA A 133 9.30 -5.69 -13.41
C ALA A 133 8.43 -6.58 -14.31
N LYS A 134 8.93 -6.95 -15.51
CA LYS A 134 8.21 -7.83 -16.41
C LYS A 134 8.15 -9.25 -15.86
N GLN A 135 9.29 -9.82 -15.45
CA GLN A 135 9.33 -11.16 -14.85
C GLN A 135 8.45 -11.25 -13.60
N ALA A 136 8.47 -10.23 -12.74
CA ALA A 136 7.62 -10.22 -11.54
C ALA A 136 6.13 -10.23 -11.88
N ARG A 137 5.71 -9.49 -12.92
CA ARG A 137 4.32 -9.49 -13.39
C ARG A 137 3.94 -10.82 -14.03
N ASP A 138 4.75 -11.32 -14.96
CA ASP A 138 4.49 -12.59 -15.64
C ASP A 138 4.40 -13.75 -14.63
N ALA A 139 5.25 -13.75 -13.60
CA ALA A 139 5.22 -14.76 -12.54
C ALA A 139 4.08 -14.59 -11.53
N ALA A 140 3.62 -13.36 -11.27
CA ALA A 140 2.44 -13.14 -10.44
C ALA A 140 1.18 -13.77 -11.04
N GLU A 141 1.05 -13.78 -12.37
CA GLU A 141 -0.06 -14.43 -13.08
C GLU A 141 0.00 -15.97 -13.02
N ALA A 142 1.16 -16.54 -12.72
CA ALA A 142 1.34 -17.98 -12.54
C ALA A 142 1.03 -18.47 -11.12
N VAL A 143 0.75 -17.57 -10.17
CA VAL A 143 0.33 -17.94 -8.81
C VAL A 143 -1.15 -18.27 -8.80
N VAL A 144 -1.49 -19.49 -8.38
CA VAL A 144 -2.87 -19.97 -8.29
C VAL A 144 -3.35 -19.82 -6.85
N VAL A 145 -4.46 -19.11 -6.67
CA VAL A 145 -5.06 -18.86 -5.35
C VAL A 145 -6.44 -19.50 -5.31
N ASP A 146 -6.60 -20.52 -4.47
CA ASP A 146 -7.88 -21.20 -4.29
C ASP A 146 -8.69 -20.51 -3.17
N ILE A 147 -9.87 -20.03 -3.52
CA ILE A 147 -10.73 -19.24 -2.65
C ILE A 147 -12.15 -19.79 -2.67
N GLU A 148 -12.64 -20.21 -1.50
CA GLU A 148 -14.05 -20.48 -1.27
C GLU A 148 -14.79 -19.14 -1.12
N ALA A 149 -15.53 -18.73 -2.14
CA ALA A 149 -16.29 -17.48 -2.12
C ALA A 149 -17.32 -17.46 -0.97
N LEU A 150 -17.39 -16.32 -0.27
CA LEU A 150 -18.38 -16.05 0.76
C LEU A 150 -19.25 -14.86 0.35
N SER A 151 -20.44 -14.75 0.93
CA SER A 151 -21.30 -13.58 0.75
C SER A 151 -20.56 -12.31 1.19
N ALA A 152 -20.46 -11.35 0.28
CA ALA A 152 -19.89 -10.04 0.56
C ALA A 152 -20.96 -9.12 1.17
N VAL A 153 -20.56 -8.29 2.13
CA VAL A 153 -21.39 -7.23 2.70
C VAL A 153 -20.96 -5.92 2.06
N THR A 154 -21.89 -5.20 1.44
CA THR A 154 -21.58 -3.99 0.65
C THR A 154 -22.21 -2.72 1.18
N THR A 155 -23.08 -2.84 2.19
CA THR A 155 -23.75 -1.72 2.81
C THR A 155 -23.48 -1.67 4.32
N ALA A 156 -23.49 -0.47 4.89
CA ALA A 156 -23.36 -0.29 6.33
C ALA A 156 -24.55 -0.87 7.10
N ALA A 157 -25.75 -0.89 6.50
CA ALA A 157 -26.95 -1.44 7.12
C ALA A 157 -26.86 -2.96 7.29
N GLU A 158 -26.42 -3.68 6.24
CA GLU A 158 -26.18 -5.12 6.31
C GLU A 158 -25.03 -5.47 7.26
N ALA A 159 -24.02 -4.60 7.38
CA ALA A 159 -22.89 -4.83 8.29
C ALA A 159 -23.24 -4.69 9.78
N ALA A 160 -24.31 -3.95 10.09
CA ALA A 160 -24.76 -3.68 11.46
C ALA A 160 -25.88 -4.61 11.94
N ALA A 161 -26.42 -5.45 11.06
CA ALA A 161 -27.46 -6.45 11.35
C ALA A 161 -26.87 -7.69 12.01
#